data_AF-A0A502FV69-F1
#
_entry.id   AF-A0A502FV69-F1
#
_cell.length_a   1.000
_cell.length_b   1.000
_cell.length_c   1.000
_cell.angle_alpha   90.00
_cell.angle_beta   90.00
_cell.angle_gamma   90.00
#
_symmetry.space_group_name_H-M   'P 1'
#
loop_
_entity.id
_entity.type
_entity.pdbx_description
1 polymer ?
#
loop_
_entity_poly.entity_id
_entity_poly.type
_entity_poly.pdbx_seq_one_letter_code
_entity_poly.pdbx_strand_id
1 'polypeptide(L)' 'MENLNKQQLILSRIQLIADISQTAQCNSQEFLIVMSLISELASQALPENHDDAAPYDLSEIDSH' A
#
# COMPACT_ATOMS: atom_id res chain seq x y z
N MET A 1 3.25 18.42 13.67
CA MET A 1 2.18 18.64 12.67
C MET A 1 2.62 18.32 11.24
N GLU A 2 3.90 18.51 10.90
CA GLU A 2 4.42 18.31 9.53
C GLU A 2 4.38 16.84 9.03
N ASN A 3 4.64 15.88 9.92
CA ASN A 3 4.64 14.44 9.57
C ASN A 3 3.24 13.91 9.20
N LEU A 4 2.20 14.37 9.92
CA LEU A 4 0.79 14.04 9.62
C LEU A 4 0.36 14.55 8.23
N ASN A 5 0.82 15.75 7.85
CA ASN A 5 0.53 16.32 6.52
C ASN A 5 1.20 15.51 5.40
N LYS A 6 2.44 15.02 5.62
CA LYS A 6 3.16 14.18 4.64
C LYS A 6 2.47 12.83 4.46
N GLN A 7 2.06 12.18 5.54
CA GLN A 7 1.36 10.90 5.49
C GLN A 7 0.01 11.03 4.77
N GLN A 8 -0.78 12.05 5.09
CA GLN A 8 -2.06 12.33 4.42
C GLN A 8 -1.89 12.59 2.92
N LEU A 9 -0.83 13.31 2.53
CA LEU A 9 -0.52 13.55 1.12
C LEU A 9 -0.20 12.25 0.37
N ILE A 10 0.59 11.36 0.97
CA ILE A 10 0.95 10.07 0.37
C ILE A 10 -0.29 9.17 0.25
N LEU A 11 -1.12 9.08 1.28
CA LEU A 11 -2.39 8.34 1.25
C LEU A 11 -3.33 8.88 0.18
N SER A 12 -3.45 10.21 0.05
CA SER A 12 -4.26 10.84 -1.00
C SER A 12 -3.76 10.48 -2.40
N ARG A 13 -2.44 10.37 -2.57
CA ARG A 13 -1.83 9.95 -3.84
C ARG A 13 -2.11 8.49 -4.16
N ILE A 14 -2.02 7.60 -3.16
CA ILE A 14 -2.39 6.17 -3.32
C ILE A 14 -3.84 6.06 -3.77
N GLN A 15 -4.76 6.76 -3.11
CA GLN A 15 -6.18 6.74 -3.43
C GLN A 15 -6.45 7.21 -4.87
N LEU A 16 -5.85 8.34 -5.26
CA LEU A 16 -5.98 8.86 -6.63
C LEU A 16 -5.48 7.87 -7.69
N ILE A 17 -4.33 7.23 -7.45
CA ILE A 17 -3.77 6.24 -8.37
C ILE A 17 -4.72 5.04 -8.49
N ALA A 18 -5.25 4.53 -7.37
CA ALA A 18 -6.20 3.42 -7.38
C ALA A 18 -7.48 3.75 -8.16
N ASP A 19 -8.06 4.94 -7.94
CA ASP A 19 -9.28 5.40 -8.62
C ASP A 19 -9.05 5.54 -10.14
N ILE A 20 -7.92 6.11 -10.55
CA ILE A 20 -7.55 6.23 -11.95
C ILE A 20 -7.35 4.86 -12.58
N SER A 21 -6.63 3.95 -11.92
CA SER A 21 -6.35 2.61 -12.46
C SER A 21 -7.62 1.78 -12.62
N GLN A 22 -8.59 1.94 -11.71
CA GLN A 22 -9.90 1.31 -11.84
C GLN A 22 -10.69 1.91 -13.01
N THR A 23 -10.69 3.24 -13.15
CA THR A 23 -11.42 3.95 -14.22
C THR A 23 -10.81 3.70 -15.60
N ALA A 24 -9.48 3.63 -15.69
CA ALA A 24 -8.75 3.38 -16.92
C ALA A 24 -8.86 1.93 -17.41
N GLN A 25 -9.47 1.03 -16.62
CA GLN A 25 -9.60 -0.39 -16.91
C GLN A 25 -8.25 -1.04 -17.27
N CYS A 26 -7.25 -0.76 -16.43
CA CYS A 26 -5.90 -1.30 -16.63
C CYS A 26 -5.94 -2.82 -16.89
N ASN A 27 -5.14 -3.28 -17.83
CA ASN A 27 -4.92 -4.71 -18.01
C ASN A 27 -4.06 -5.28 -16.87
N SER A 28 -3.90 -6.60 -16.82
CA SER A 28 -3.18 -7.26 -15.74
C SER A 28 -1.73 -6.78 -15.58
N GLN A 29 -1.03 -6.49 -16.68
CA GLN A 29 0.35 -6.00 -16.63
C GLN A 29 0.42 -4.56 -16.09
N GLU A 30 -0.51 -3.70 -16.51
CA GLU A 30 -0.63 -2.33 -16.01
C GLU A 30 -0.99 -2.32 -14.52
N PHE A 31 -1.86 -3.21 -14.07
CA PHE A 31 -2.20 -3.38 -12.66
C PHE A 31 -0.98 -3.74 -11.81
N LEU A 32 -0.08 -4.61 -12.29
CA LEU A 32 1.14 -4.95 -11.56
C LEU A 32 2.04 -3.72 -11.35
N ILE A 33 2.14 -2.86 -12.36
CA ILE A 33 2.91 -1.62 -12.28
C ILE A 33 2.28 -0.67 -11.25
N VAL A 34 0.96 -0.51 -11.31
CA VAL A 34 0.18 0.32 -10.37
C VAL A 34 0.34 -0.18 -8.94
N MET A 35 0.22 -1.50 -8.71
CA MET A 35 0.38 -2.10 -7.39
C MET A 35 1.81 -1.93 -6.86
N SER A 36 2.83 -2.06 -7.72
CA SER A 36 4.21 -1.78 -7.33
C SER A 36 4.39 -0.33 -6.88
N LEU A 37 3.80 0.62 -7.60
CA LEU A 37 3.86 2.05 -7.26
C LEU A 37 3.11 2.35 -5.94
N ILE A 38 1.94 1.75 -5.73
CA ILE A 38 1.19 1.88 -4.48
C ILE A 38 2.00 1.31 -3.31
N SER A 39 2.66 0.17 -3.48
CA SER A 39 3.50 -0.44 -2.44
C SER A 39 4.67 0.46 -2.03
N GLU A 40 5.31 1.12 -3.00
CA GLU A 40 6.39 2.09 -2.75
C GLU A 40 5.90 3.35 -2.04
N LEU A 41 4.70 3.83 -2.38
CA LEU A 41 4.10 4.95 -1.67
C LEU A 41 3.68 4.56 -0.25
N ALA A 42 3.15 3.36 -0.06
CA ALA A 42 2.74 2.88 1.25
C ALA A 42 3.92 2.77 2.22
N SER A 43 5.09 2.29 1.77
CA SER A 43 6.29 2.21 2.61
C SER A 43 6.77 3.59 3.10
N GLN A 44 6.54 4.64 2.31
CA GLN A 44 6.86 6.03 2.70
C GLN A 44 5.83 6.66 3.65
N ALA A 45 4.62 6.09 3.72
CA ALA A 45 3.56 6.54 4.61
C ALA A 45 3.60 5.85 5.99
N LEU A 46 4.25 4.69 6.08
CA LEU A 46 4.48 4.02 7.34
C LEU A 46 5.57 4.78 8.13
N PRO A 47 5.36 5.05 9.43
CA PRO A 47 6.44 5.57 10.26
C PRO A 47 7.59 4.56 10.24
N GLU A 48 8.85 5.03 10.22
CA GLU A 48 10.03 4.20 10.43
C GLU A 48 10.00 3.61 11.85
N ASN A 49 9.15 2.62 12.07
CA ASN A 49 9.36 1.64 13.12
C ASN A 49 10.26 0.59 12.48
N HIS A 50 11.51 0.62 12.94
CA HIS A 50 12.51 -0.42 12.80
C HIS A 50 11.91 -1.82 12.57
N ASP A 51 12.57 -2.57 11.69
CA ASP A 51 12.62 -4.02 11.66
C ASP A 51 12.15 -4.68 12.97
N ASP A 52 10.89 -5.09 13.02
CA ASP A 52 10.48 -6.27 13.75
C ASP A 52 9.27 -6.83 13.00
N ALA A 53 9.60 -7.50 11.90
CA ALA A 53 8.73 -8.47 11.29
C ALA A 53 8.41 -9.54 12.35
N ALA A 54 7.29 -9.38 13.05
CA ALA A 54 6.57 -10.56 13.51
C ALA A 54 6.16 -11.32 12.24
N PRO A 55 6.65 -12.55 12.02
CA PRO A 55 6.19 -13.34 10.89
C PRO A 55 4.68 -13.49 11.04
N TYR A 56 3.92 -13.22 9.98
CA TYR A 56 2.55 -13.67 9.92
C TYR A 56 2.58 -15.20 10.05
N ASP A 57 2.30 -15.68 11.26
CA ASP A 57 2.12 -17.10 11.50
C ASP A 57 0.79 -17.49 10.87
N LEU A 58 0.87 -18.13 9.70
CA LEU A 58 -0.27 -18.70 8.98
C LEU A 58 -0.79 -20.00 9.65
N SER A 59 -0.52 -20.20 10.95
CA SER A 59 -0.82 -21.44 11.67
C SER A 59 -2.24 -21.54 12.26
N GLU A 60 -3.16 -20.63 11.94
CA GLU A 60 -4.58 -20.76 12.34
C GLU A 60 -5.55 -20.61 11.15
N ILE A 61 -5.24 -21.25 10.03
CA ILE A 61 -6.29 -21.68 9.08
C ILE A 61 -6.26 -23.20 8.99
N ASP A 62 -6.50 -23.86 10.11
CA ASP A 62 -7.12 -25.17 10.07
C ASP A 62 -8.00 -25.40 11.31
N SER A 63 -9.18 -25.98 11.07
CA SER A 63 -10.11 -26.58 12.04
C SER A 63 -10.94 -25.67 12.97
N HIS A 64 -12.19 -25.35 12.58
CA HIS A 64 -13.34 -26.15 13.05
C HIS A 64 -14.65 -25.89 12.29
#